data_AF-A0A2N4YRE8-F1
#
_entry.id   AF-A0A2N4YRE8-F1
#
_cell.length_a   1.000
_cell.length_b   1.000
_cell.length_c   1.000
_cell.angle_alpha   90.00
_cell.angle_beta   90.00
_cell.angle_gamma   90.00
#
_symmetry.space_group_name_H-M   'P 1'
#
loop_
_entity.id
_entity.type
_entity.pdbx_description
1 polymer ?
#
loop_
_entity_poly.entity_id
_entity_poly.type
_entity_poly.pdbx_seq_one_letter_code
_entity_poly.pdbx_strand_id
1 'polypeptide(L)'
;ALTLRQARERNVDNFYFFCQHITLLPTLRSLLDQPDNSIDAFLAPGHVSMVIGTEAYGFIASDYHRPLVVAGFEPLDLLQGAVMLVEQTIAQRSDVENQYRRVVPDAGNPLAQAAMADVFRLDGDSEWRGLGVISDSGVQLTPAYQRFDAEAHFRPAPQRVCDDPRARCGEVLTGRCKPHQCPLFARTCNPQSAFGALMVSSEGACAAWYQYRSQENEA
;
A
#
# COMPACT_ATOMS: atom_id res chain seq x y z
N ALA A 1 -6.00 -9.55 12.15
CA ALA A 1 -5.87 -9.42 13.62
C ALA A 1 -7.09 -9.98 14.37
N LEU A 2 -8.26 -9.31 14.32
CA LEU A 2 -9.42 -9.69 15.15
C LEU A 2 -9.89 -11.14 14.93
N THR A 3 -9.91 -11.63 13.69
CA THR A 3 -10.26 -13.04 13.39
C THR A 3 -9.32 -14.03 14.07
N LEU A 4 -8.01 -13.76 14.07
CA LEU A 4 -7.01 -14.61 14.72
C LEU A 4 -7.16 -14.59 16.25
N ARG A 5 -7.45 -13.42 16.84
CA ARG A 5 -7.78 -13.29 18.26
C ARG A 5 -8.99 -14.15 18.62
N GLN A 6 -10.07 -14.04 17.85
CA GLN A 6 -11.29 -14.82 18.10
C GLN A 6 -11.08 -16.32 17.90
N ALA A 7 -10.33 -16.74 16.86
CA ALA A 7 -9.97 -18.14 16.66
C ALA A 7 -9.14 -18.67 17.84
N ARG A 8 -8.25 -17.83 18.39
CA ARG A 8 -7.47 -18.16 19.60
C ARG A 8 -8.37 -18.36 20.81
N GLU A 9 -9.20 -17.37 21.11
CA GLU A 9 -10.14 -17.38 22.25
C GLU A 9 -11.11 -18.56 22.19
N ARG A 10 -11.57 -18.94 21.00
CA ARG A 10 -12.48 -20.06 20.79
C ARG A 10 -11.79 -21.42 20.67
N ASN A 11 -10.46 -21.48 20.79
CA ASN A 11 -9.67 -22.70 20.62
C ASN A 11 -9.95 -23.44 19.30
N VAL A 12 -10.09 -22.71 18.20
CA VAL A 12 -10.24 -23.29 16.87
C VAL A 12 -8.91 -23.94 16.46
N ASP A 13 -8.97 -25.18 15.97
CA ASP A 13 -7.82 -26.03 15.63
C ASP A 13 -7.72 -26.35 14.12
N ASN A 14 -8.76 -26.06 13.35
CA ASN A 14 -8.85 -26.29 11.91
C ASN A 14 -8.82 -24.99 11.08
N PHE A 15 -8.31 -23.90 11.65
CA PHE A 15 -8.15 -22.61 11.00
C PHE A 15 -6.67 -22.33 10.76
N TYR A 16 -6.31 -21.94 9.54
CA TYR A 16 -4.95 -21.55 9.17
C TYR A 16 -4.99 -20.25 8.38
N PHE A 17 -3.93 -19.46 8.52
CA PHE A 17 -3.79 -18.12 7.98
C PHE A 17 -2.47 -17.98 7.25
N PHE A 18 -2.55 -17.63 5.96
CA PHE A 18 -1.39 -17.39 5.11
C PHE A 18 -1.06 -15.90 5.15
N CYS A 19 0.04 -15.53 5.81
CA CYS A 19 0.33 -14.14 6.18
C CYS A 19 1.09 -13.40 5.06
N GLN A 20 0.35 -12.84 4.12
CA GLN A 20 0.90 -11.98 3.05
C GLN A 20 0.53 -10.50 3.27
N HIS A 21 0.49 -10.09 4.54
CA HIS A 21 0.24 -8.70 4.89
C HIS A 21 1.44 -7.84 4.51
N ILE A 22 1.16 -6.63 4.08
CA ILE A 22 2.15 -5.66 3.67
C ILE A 22 2.04 -4.40 4.53
N THR A 23 3.15 -3.71 4.78
CA THR A 23 3.17 -2.48 5.55
C THR A 23 3.55 -1.26 4.70
N LEU A 24 2.84 -0.16 4.92
CA LEU A 24 2.99 1.04 4.09
C LEU A 24 4.28 1.81 4.39
N LEU A 25 4.63 1.97 5.68
CA LEU A 25 5.70 2.89 6.08
C LEU A 25 7.10 2.46 5.61
N PRO A 26 7.53 1.18 5.75
CA PRO A 26 8.81 0.74 5.20
C PRO A 26 8.87 0.88 3.68
N THR A 27 7.75 0.63 3.00
CA THR A 27 7.65 0.76 1.54
C THR A 27 7.76 2.19 1.07
N LEU A 28 7.13 3.14 1.78
CA LEU A 28 7.28 4.57 1.48
C LEU A 28 8.72 5.05 1.70
N ARG A 29 9.40 4.60 2.77
CA ARG A 29 10.83 4.88 2.98
C ARG A 29 11.68 4.33 1.84
N SER A 30 11.50 3.05 1.52
CA SER A 30 12.23 2.40 0.42
C SER A 30 12.03 3.11 -0.92
N LEU A 31 10.83 3.63 -1.20
CA LEU A 31 10.56 4.41 -2.40
C LEU A 31 11.26 5.78 -2.37
N LEU A 32 11.23 6.46 -1.22
CA LEU A 32 11.86 7.77 -1.04
C LEU A 32 13.39 7.71 -1.06
N ASP A 33 13.97 6.61 -0.61
CA ASP A 33 15.43 6.37 -0.60
C ASP A 33 15.99 6.03 -1.99
N GLN A 34 15.13 5.76 -2.98
CA GLN A 34 15.59 5.48 -4.35
C GLN A 34 16.19 6.75 -4.97
N PRO A 35 17.39 6.66 -5.59
CA PRO A 35 18.09 7.83 -6.12
C PRO A 35 17.35 8.49 -7.30
N ASP A 36 16.48 7.76 -7.98
CA ASP A 36 15.67 8.22 -9.11
C ASP A 36 14.21 8.52 -8.71
N ASN A 37 13.92 8.61 -7.40
CA ASN A 37 12.62 9.05 -6.92
C ASN A 37 12.32 10.50 -7.34
N SER A 38 11.16 10.71 -7.96
CA SER A 38 10.68 12.02 -8.41
C SER A 38 9.39 12.46 -7.73
N ILE A 39 9.08 11.92 -6.55
CA ILE A 39 7.85 12.27 -5.82
C ILE A 39 8.08 13.56 -5.03
N ASP A 40 7.33 14.59 -5.39
CA ASP A 40 7.40 15.90 -4.73
C ASP A 40 6.46 16.01 -3.53
N ALA A 41 5.34 15.29 -3.53
CA ALA A 41 4.28 15.40 -2.55
C ALA A 41 3.47 14.11 -2.45
N PHE A 42 2.82 13.88 -1.31
CA PHE A 42 2.00 12.69 -1.08
C PHE A 42 0.54 13.04 -0.78
N LEU A 43 -0.36 12.38 -1.50
CA LEU A 43 -1.76 12.26 -1.08
C LEU A 43 -1.92 10.90 -0.40
N ALA A 44 -1.95 10.89 0.94
CA ALA A 44 -1.94 9.69 1.74
C ALA A 44 -3.33 9.05 1.85
N PRO A 45 -3.42 7.70 1.89
CA PRO A 45 -4.69 6.97 1.86
C PRO A 45 -5.47 7.11 3.17
N GLY A 46 -6.71 7.59 3.09
CA GLY A 46 -7.59 7.78 4.25
C GLY A 46 -7.80 6.52 5.09
N HIS A 47 -8.13 5.37 4.48
CA HIS A 47 -8.45 4.14 5.23
C HIS A 47 -7.28 3.55 6.02
N VAL A 48 -6.05 3.61 5.50
CA VAL A 48 -4.87 3.19 6.26
C VAL A 48 -4.62 4.18 7.40
N SER A 49 -4.74 5.47 7.11
CA SER A 49 -4.57 6.55 8.09
C SER A 49 -5.59 6.49 9.23
N MET A 50 -6.81 5.98 8.99
CA MET A 50 -7.78 5.72 10.09
C MET A 50 -7.23 4.79 11.16
N VAL A 51 -6.34 3.87 10.78
CA VAL A 51 -5.74 2.90 11.68
C VAL A 51 -4.46 3.46 12.29
N ILE A 52 -3.53 3.96 11.47
CA ILE A 52 -2.19 4.34 11.93
C ILE A 52 -2.05 5.80 12.39
N GLY A 53 -3.04 6.64 12.07
CA GLY A 53 -2.99 8.07 12.34
C GLY A 53 -2.19 8.86 11.32
N THR A 54 -2.13 10.17 11.52
CA THR A 54 -1.36 11.10 10.70
C THR A 54 0.09 11.18 11.17
N GLU A 55 0.32 11.04 12.48
CA GLU A 55 1.65 11.12 13.11
C GLU A 55 2.64 10.09 12.55
N ALA A 56 2.14 8.91 12.15
CA ALA A 56 2.92 7.84 11.54
C ALA A 56 3.66 8.28 10.25
N TYR A 57 3.17 9.32 9.57
CA TYR A 57 3.77 9.87 8.36
C TYR A 57 4.79 10.99 8.61
N GLY A 58 5.00 11.42 9.86
CA GLY A 58 5.81 12.59 10.19
C GLY A 58 7.22 12.58 9.58
N PHE A 59 7.81 11.38 9.46
CA PHE A 59 9.12 11.18 8.84
C PHE A 59 9.21 11.67 7.39
N ILE A 60 8.10 11.65 6.63
CA ILE A 60 8.09 12.05 5.22
C ILE A 60 8.35 13.57 5.10
N ALA A 61 7.74 14.34 6.01
CA ALA A 61 7.94 15.77 6.09
C ALA A 61 9.30 16.13 6.74
N SER A 62 9.68 15.45 7.83
CA SER A 62 10.89 15.78 8.58
C SER A 62 12.18 15.33 7.90
N ASP A 63 12.21 14.09 7.39
CA ASP A 63 13.44 13.45 6.91
C ASP A 63 13.62 13.69 5.40
N TYR A 64 12.52 13.73 4.64
CA TYR A 64 12.52 13.81 3.18
C TYR A 64 12.01 15.14 2.62
N HIS A 65 11.48 16.03 3.47
CA HIS A 65 10.93 17.33 3.09
C HIS A 65 9.86 17.25 2.00
N ARG A 66 9.02 16.20 2.04
CA ARG A 66 7.89 16.04 1.10
C ARG A 66 6.57 16.36 1.81
N PRO A 67 5.82 17.40 1.39
CA PRO A 67 4.51 17.69 1.97
C PRO A 67 3.57 16.50 1.77
N LEU A 68 2.72 16.26 2.76
CA LEU A 68 1.79 15.15 2.76
C LEU A 68 0.41 15.59 3.25
N VAL A 69 -0.63 15.18 2.55
CA VAL A 69 -2.01 15.39 2.97
C VAL A 69 -2.72 14.04 3.01
N VAL A 70 -3.28 13.68 4.17
CA VAL A 70 -4.23 12.56 4.26
C VAL A 70 -5.58 13.03 3.73
N ALA A 71 -6.12 12.34 2.72
CA ALA A 71 -7.39 12.68 2.10
C ALA A 71 -8.40 11.52 2.11
N GLY A 72 -9.67 11.89 1.98
CA GLY A 72 -10.76 10.95 1.73
C GLY A 72 -10.80 10.46 0.28
N PHE A 73 -11.90 9.79 -0.06
CA PHE A 73 -12.10 9.18 -1.38
C PHE A 73 -13.23 9.82 -2.19
N GLU A 74 -13.94 10.80 -1.62
CA GLU A 74 -14.90 11.60 -2.39
C GLU A 74 -14.15 12.55 -3.34
N PRO A 75 -14.72 12.90 -4.51
CA PRO A 75 -14.06 13.80 -5.46
C PRO A 75 -13.60 15.13 -4.83
N LEU A 76 -14.42 15.71 -3.95
CA LEU A 76 -14.06 16.94 -3.23
C LEU A 76 -12.97 16.72 -2.19
N ASP A 77 -12.89 15.55 -1.57
CA ASP A 77 -11.83 15.23 -0.62
C ASP A 77 -10.46 15.20 -1.34
N LEU A 78 -10.42 14.56 -2.52
CA LEU A 78 -9.22 14.50 -3.35
C LEU A 78 -8.81 15.88 -3.88
N LEU A 79 -9.77 16.66 -4.39
CA LEU A 79 -9.51 18.00 -4.91
C LEU A 79 -8.99 18.94 -3.82
N GLN A 80 -9.60 18.93 -2.64
CA GLN A 80 -9.13 19.73 -1.51
C GLN A 80 -7.74 19.29 -1.06
N GLY A 81 -7.48 17.98 -0.97
CA GLY A 81 -6.15 17.48 -0.63
C GLY A 81 -5.07 17.92 -1.62
N ALA A 82 -5.38 17.93 -2.91
CA ALA A 82 -4.48 18.46 -3.94
C ALA A 82 -4.23 19.96 -3.78
N VAL A 83 -5.26 20.77 -3.50
CA VAL A 83 -5.12 22.21 -3.23
C VAL A 83 -4.20 22.45 -2.03
N MET A 84 -4.40 21.72 -0.93
CA MET A 84 -3.58 21.84 0.27
C MET A 84 -2.09 21.54 -0.01
N LEU A 85 -1.80 20.50 -0.82
CA LEU A 85 -0.42 20.20 -1.24
C LEU A 85 0.19 21.31 -2.10
N VAL A 86 -0.59 21.89 -3.02
CA VAL A 86 -0.14 23.02 -3.85
C VAL A 86 0.15 24.25 -2.98
N GLU A 87 -0.72 24.57 -2.02
CA GLU A 87 -0.51 25.66 -1.07
C GLU A 87 0.75 25.47 -0.23
N GLN A 88 1.00 24.24 0.25
CA GLN A 88 2.24 23.89 0.95
C GLN A 88 3.48 24.15 0.06
N THR A 89 3.40 23.73 -1.19
CA THR A 89 4.50 23.86 -2.17
C THR A 89 4.79 25.34 -2.46
N ILE A 90 3.75 26.16 -2.69
CA ILE A 90 3.89 27.61 -2.90
C ILE A 90 4.50 28.29 -1.67
N ALA A 91 4.08 27.89 -0.48
CA ALA A 91 4.58 28.41 0.78
C ALA A 91 5.95 27.85 1.20
N GLN A 92 6.53 26.93 0.41
CA GLN A 92 7.81 26.25 0.71
C GLN A 92 7.82 25.59 2.10
N ARG A 93 6.68 25.00 2.48
CA ARG A 93 6.52 24.24 3.73
C ARG A 93 6.31 22.76 3.42
N SER A 94 6.70 21.93 4.38
CA SER A 94 6.56 20.49 4.31
C SER A 94 5.98 20.00 5.61
N ASP A 95 4.66 19.85 5.65
CA ASP A 95 3.90 19.44 6.81
C ASP A 95 3.06 18.20 6.48
N VAL A 96 2.72 17.44 7.52
CA VAL A 96 1.65 16.43 7.45
C VAL A 96 0.33 17.11 7.80
N GLU A 97 -0.57 17.19 6.83
CA GLU A 97 -1.91 17.74 7.02
C GLU A 97 -2.99 16.66 6.87
N ASN A 98 -4.14 16.94 7.48
CA ASN A 98 -5.27 16.02 7.51
C ASN A 98 -6.49 16.71 6.89
N GLN A 99 -6.77 16.43 5.62
CA GLN A 99 -8.02 16.82 4.97
C GLN A 99 -9.18 15.95 5.49
N TYR A 100 -8.88 14.70 5.85
CA TYR A 100 -9.86 13.69 6.24
C TYR A 100 -10.21 13.64 7.73
N ARG A 101 -10.16 14.79 8.44
CA ARG A 101 -10.35 14.91 9.90
C ARG A 101 -11.66 14.35 10.43
N ARG A 102 -12.70 14.32 9.60
CA ARG A 102 -14.00 13.72 9.96
C ARG A 102 -13.92 12.22 10.26
N VAL A 103 -12.86 11.56 9.80
CA VAL A 103 -12.71 10.09 9.86
C VAL A 103 -11.35 9.66 10.40
N VAL A 104 -10.28 10.44 10.20
CA VAL A 104 -8.92 10.09 10.62
C VAL A 104 -8.52 10.89 11.86
N PRO A 105 -8.36 10.24 13.03
CA PRO A 105 -7.74 10.83 14.21
C PRO A 105 -6.22 10.93 14.05
N ASP A 106 -5.59 11.91 14.70
CA ASP A 106 -4.14 12.12 14.57
C ASP A 106 -3.31 10.94 15.08
N ALA A 107 -3.68 10.38 16.23
CA ALA A 107 -3.05 9.17 16.79
C ALA A 107 -3.55 7.85 16.15
N GLY A 108 -4.52 7.92 15.23
CA GLY A 108 -5.16 6.75 14.62
C GLY A 108 -6.11 6.02 15.57
N ASN A 109 -6.24 4.71 15.37
CA ASN A 109 -7.13 3.85 16.16
C ASN A 109 -6.31 2.97 17.13
N PRO A 110 -6.17 3.37 18.42
CA PRO A 110 -5.35 2.64 19.37
C PRO A 110 -5.82 1.21 19.64
N LEU A 111 -7.12 0.93 19.55
CA LEU A 111 -7.65 -0.44 19.71
C LEU A 111 -7.25 -1.34 18.53
N ALA A 112 -7.31 -0.81 17.32
CA ALA A 112 -6.89 -1.53 16.12
C ALA A 112 -5.37 -1.75 16.11
N GLN A 113 -4.59 -0.71 16.44
CA GLN A 113 -3.13 -0.80 16.58
C GLN A 113 -2.72 -1.85 17.61
N ALA A 114 -3.34 -1.86 18.80
CA ALA A 114 -3.08 -2.86 19.82
C ALA A 114 -3.43 -4.28 19.35
N ALA A 115 -4.55 -4.46 18.64
CA ALA A 115 -4.93 -5.75 18.09
C ALA A 115 -3.96 -6.24 16.99
N MET A 116 -3.43 -5.32 16.18
CA MET A 116 -2.40 -5.66 15.18
C MET A 116 -1.08 -6.02 15.85
N ALA A 117 -0.62 -5.25 16.84
CA ALA A 117 0.63 -5.50 17.55
C ALA A 117 0.62 -6.81 18.37
N ASP A 118 -0.54 -7.23 18.87
CA ASP A 118 -0.68 -8.54 19.53
C ASP A 118 -0.51 -9.71 18.54
N VAL A 119 -1.05 -9.56 17.33
CA VAL A 119 -1.17 -10.67 16.36
C VAL A 119 0.01 -10.71 15.38
N PHE A 120 0.52 -9.56 14.98
CA PHE A 120 1.52 -9.42 13.92
C PHE A 120 2.77 -8.72 14.44
N ARG A 121 3.91 -9.06 13.83
CA ARG A 121 5.19 -8.37 14.02
C ARG A 121 5.86 -8.15 12.67
N LEU A 122 6.72 -7.14 12.61
CA LEU A 122 7.70 -7.03 11.53
C LEU A 122 8.88 -7.95 11.84
N ASP A 123 9.27 -8.77 10.89
CA ASP A 123 10.41 -9.67 11.00
C ASP A 123 10.93 -10.05 9.60
N GLY A 124 12.19 -9.71 9.35
CA GLY A 124 12.88 -9.96 8.09
C GLY A 124 12.40 -9.13 6.90
N ASP A 125 12.91 -9.50 5.74
CA ASP A 125 12.63 -8.83 4.48
C ASP A 125 11.40 -9.44 3.79
N SER A 126 10.69 -8.65 3.00
CA SER A 126 9.58 -9.13 2.16
C SER A 126 9.81 -8.79 0.71
N GLU A 127 9.53 -9.74 -0.19
CA GLU A 127 9.41 -9.44 -1.61
C GLU A 127 8.08 -8.75 -1.89
N TRP A 128 8.15 -7.60 -2.55
CA TRP A 128 7.01 -6.86 -3.07
C TRP A 128 7.04 -6.92 -4.58
N ARG A 129 6.02 -7.54 -5.17
CA ARG A 129 5.93 -7.69 -6.62
C ARG A 129 5.98 -6.32 -7.30
N GLY A 130 7.00 -6.10 -8.12
CA GLY A 130 7.25 -4.84 -8.83
C GLY A 130 8.13 -3.82 -8.08
N LEU A 131 8.41 -4.02 -6.79
CA LEU A 131 9.35 -3.19 -6.00
C LEU A 131 10.60 -3.96 -5.56
N GLY A 132 10.59 -5.29 -5.67
CA GLY A 132 11.68 -6.14 -5.22
C GLY A 132 11.62 -6.41 -3.72
N VAL A 133 12.75 -6.77 -3.13
CA VAL A 133 12.85 -7.06 -1.70
C VAL A 133 12.98 -5.76 -0.91
N ILE A 134 12.09 -5.56 0.05
CA ILE A 134 12.11 -4.41 0.96
C ILE A 134 12.52 -4.88 2.34
N SER A 135 13.60 -4.30 2.86
CA SER A 135 14.14 -4.65 4.18
C SER A 135 13.17 -4.34 5.31
N ASP A 136 13.16 -5.18 6.34
CA ASP A 136 12.37 -5.01 7.57
C ASP A 136 10.86 -4.78 7.31
N SER A 137 10.34 -5.33 6.21
CA SER A 137 8.94 -5.18 5.80
C SER A 137 8.11 -6.47 5.88
N GLY A 138 8.75 -7.59 6.21
CA GLY A 138 8.10 -8.89 6.38
C GLY A 138 7.11 -8.87 7.54
N VAL A 139 5.85 -9.22 7.28
CA VAL A 139 4.83 -9.33 8.33
C VAL A 139 4.64 -10.79 8.69
N GLN A 140 4.88 -11.12 9.95
CA GLN A 140 4.70 -12.47 10.48
C GLN A 140 3.70 -12.48 11.64
N LEU A 141 3.16 -13.67 11.95
CA LEU A 141 2.42 -13.88 13.18
C LEU A 141 3.36 -13.84 14.39
N THR A 142 2.88 -13.31 15.52
CA THR A 142 3.64 -13.40 16.77
C THR A 142 3.62 -14.85 17.30
N PRO A 143 4.56 -15.23 18.20
CA PRO A 143 4.65 -16.61 18.71
C PRO A 143 3.34 -17.13 19.31
N ALA A 144 2.53 -16.26 19.90
CA ALA A 144 1.24 -16.62 20.49
C ALA A 144 0.19 -17.06 19.45
N TYR A 145 0.38 -16.73 18.17
CA TYR A 145 -0.52 -17.06 17.07
C TYR A 145 0.09 -18.04 16.06
N GLN A 146 1.32 -18.53 16.30
CA GLN A 146 2.05 -19.41 15.38
C GLN A 146 1.29 -20.69 15.00
N ARG A 147 0.41 -21.19 15.87
CA ARG A 147 -0.42 -22.37 15.59
C ARG A 147 -1.34 -22.20 14.37
N PHE A 148 -1.64 -20.96 13.99
CA PHE A 148 -2.47 -20.63 12.84
C PHE A 148 -1.64 -20.37 11.58
N ASP A 149 -0.31 -20.37 11.65
CA ASP A 149 0.54 -20.07 10.50
C ASP A 149 0.45 -21.18 9.45
N ALA A 150 -0.16 -20.86 8.31
CA ALA A 150 -0.32 -21.79 7.20
C ALA A 150 1.03 -22.16 6.56
N GLU A 151 1.98 -21.22 6.48
CA GLU A 151 3.29 -21.48 5.89
C GLU A 151 4.09 -22.45 6.74
N ALA A 152 4.09 -22.26 8.07
CA ALA A 152 4.75 -23.17 9.00
C ALA A 152 4.11 -24.57 9.01
N HIS A 153 2.77 -24.63 8.90
CA HIS A 153 2.03 -25.89 8.94
C HIS A 153 2.15 -26.69 7.64
N PHE A 154 1.87 -26.07 6.49
CA PHE A 154 1.81 -26.77 5.19
C PHE A 154 3.13 -26.80 4.45
N ARG A 155 4.08 -25.89 4.78
CA ARG A 155 5.41 -25.80 4.15
C ARG A 155 5.33 -25.82 2.61
N PRO A 156 4.58 -24.88 2.01
CA PRO A 156 4.43 -24.85 0.56
C PRO A 156 5.80 -24.69 -0.11
N ALA A 157 5.99 -25.35 -1.26
CA ALA A 157 7.20 -25.21 -2.04
C ALA A 157 7.25 -23.81 -2.68
N PRO A 158 8.37 -23.06 -2.56
CA PRO A 158 8.49 -21.77 -3.18
C PRO A 158 8.44 -21.91 -4.70
N GLN A 159 7.66 -21.04 -5.35
CA GLN A 159 7.59 -20.97 -6.81
C GLN A 159 8.19 -19.65 -7.29
N ARG A 160 9.08 -19.73 -8.28
CA ARG A 160 9.53 -18.53 -8.98
C ARG A 160 8.45 -18.09 -9.95
N VAL A 161 7.78 -17.00 -9.60
CA VAL A 161 6.88 -16.30 -10.53
C VAL A 161 7.67 -15.13 -11.10
N CYS A 162 7.97 -15.18 -12.39
CA CYS A 162 8.59 -14.06 -13.08
C CYS A 162 7.50 -13.36 -13.90
N ASP A 163 7.33 -12.06 -13.67
CA ASP A 163 6.54 -11.23 -14.56
C ASP A 163 7.16 -11.24 -15.97
N ASP A 164 6.34 -11.17 -17.01
CA ASP A 164 6.83 -11.03 -18.38
C ASP A 164 7.84 -9.86 -18.43
N PRO A 165 9.07 -10.04 -18.95
CA PRO A 165 10.10 -9.00 -18.90
C PRO A 165 9.72 -7.73 -19.65
N ARG A 166 8.67 -7.77 -20.49
CA ARG A 166 8.10 -6.60 -21.17
C ARG A 166 7.07 -5.86 -20.32
N ALA A 167 6.63 -6.44 -19.20
CA ALA A 167 5.67 -5.82 -18.30
C ALA A 167 6.35 -4.71 -17.50
N ARG A 168 5.74 -3.52 -17.52
CA ARG A 168 6.23 -2.34 -16.79
C ARG A 168 5.48 -2.12 -15.46
N CYS A 169 5.07 -3.21 -14.78
CA CYS A 169 4.22 -3.10 -13.58
C CYS A 169 4.90 -2.34 -12.44
N GLY A 170 6.19 -2.56 -12.20
CA GLY A 170 6.95 -1.82 -11.19
C GLY A 170 7.05 -0.32 -11.50
N GLU A 171 7.25 0.02 -12.77
CA GLU A 171 7.28 1.43 -13.20
C GLU A 171 5.92 2.12 -13.06
N VAL A 172 4.81 1.41 -13.34
CA VAL A 172 3.46 1.92 -13.09
C VAL A 172 3.22 2.10 -11.59
N LEU A 173 3.60 1.11 -10.77
CA LEU A 173 3.41 1.13 -9.32
C LEU A 173 4.16 2.29 -8.64
N THR A 174 5.32 2.66 -9.19
CA THR A 174 6.17 3.74 -8.69
C THR A 174 5.91 5.09 -9.38
N GLY A 175 4.91 5.16 -10.28
CA GLY A 175 4.55 6.39 -10.98
C GLY A 175 5.52 6.83 -12.08
N ARG A 176 6.55 6.03 -12.41
CA ARG A 176 7.52 6.31 -13.49
C ARG A 176 6.90 6.23 -14.89
N CYS A 177 5.81 5.47 -15.06
CA CYS A 177 5.03 5.46 -16.29
C CYS A 177 3.53 5.25 -16.05
N LYS A 178 2.71 5.64 -17.01
CA LYS A 178 1.26 5.40 -17.02
C LYS A 178 0.96 4.01 -17.61
N PRO A 179 -0.15 3.36 -17.22
CA PRO A 179 -0.54 2.05 -17.74
C PRO A 179 -0.49 1.93 -19.27
N HIS A 180 -0.97 2.93 -20.01
CA HIS A 180 -0.98 2.93 -21.49
C HIS A 180 0.42 2.98 -22.13
N GLN A 181 1.47 3.31 -21.36
CA GLN A 181 2.86 3.30 -21.80
C GLN A 181 3.52 1.91 -21.64
N CYS A 182 2.81 0.94 -21.06
CA CYS A 182 3.24 -0.46 -21.01
C CYS A 182 2.91 -1.16 -22.35
N PRO A 183 3.87 -1.84 -23.01
CA PRO A 183 3.64 -2.45 -24.31
C PRO A 183 2.63 -3.60 -24.30
N LEU A 184 2.36 -4.19 -23.13
CA LEU A 184 1.39 -5.26 -22.96
C LEU A 184 -0.03 -4.74 -22.66
N PHE A 185 -0.15 -3.50 -22.20
CA PHE A 185 -1.42 -2.95 -21.70
C PHE A 185 -2.48 -2.90 -22.79
N ALA A 186 -3.68 -3.36 -22.45
CA ALA A 186 -4.86 -3.41 -23.32
C ALA A 186 -4.71 -4.21 -24.63
N ARG A 187 -3.55 -4.84 -24.84
CA ARG A 187 -3.27 -5.76 -25.93
C ARG A 187 -3.34 -7.17 -25.36
N THR A 188 -2.19 -7.73 -25.01
CA THR A 188 -2.08 -9.05 -24.41
C THR A 188 -2.49 -9.05 -22.93
N CYS A 189 -2.21 -7.97 -22.20
CA CYS A 189 -2.61 -7.81 -20.79
C CYS A 189 -3.90 -6.99 -20.68
N ASN A 190 -4.99 -7.65 -20.28
CA ASN A 190 -6.33 -7.06 -20.10
C ASN A 190 -7.09 -7.83 -18.99
N PRO A 191 -8.29 -7.39 -18.56
CA PRO A 191 -9.00 -8.05 -17.45
C PRO A 191 -9.32 -9.53 -17.67
N GLN A 192 -9.44 -9.99 -18.92
CA GLN A 192 -9.68 -11.40 -19.25
C GLN A 192 -8.39 -12.23 -19.30
N SER A 193 -7.25 -11.59 -19.55
CA SER A 193 -5.93 -12.20 -19.63
C SER A 193 -4.91 -11.30 -18.93
N ALA A 194 -4.92 -11.34 -17.60
CA ALA A 194 -4.13 -10.44 -16.77
C ALA A 194 -2.75 -11.04 -16.47
N PHE A 195 -1.69 -10.37 -16.92
CA PHE A 195 -0.31 -10.81 -16.71
C PHE A 195 0.31 -10.27 -15.42
N GLY A 196 -0.08 -9.07 -14.99
CA GLY A 196 0.47 -8.39 -13.82
C GLY A 196 -0.58 -8.16 -12.73
N ALA A 197 -0.13 -8.09 -11.47
CA ALA A 197 -1.00 -7.85 -10.31
C ALA A 197 -1.87 -6.58 -10.45
N LEU A 198 -1.33 -5.54 -11.12
CA LEU A 198 -2.03 -4.28 -11.35
C LEU A 198 -3.23 -4.37 -12.32
N MET A 199 -3.34 -5.45 -13.10
CA MET A 199 -4.50 -5.71 -13.97
C MET A 199 -5.48 -6.70 -13.33
N VAL A 200 -5.01 -7.55 -12.40
CA VAL A 200 -5.85 -8.52 -11.67
C VAL A 200 -6.66 -7.85 -10.56
N SER A 201 -6.02 -6.94 -9.82
CA SER A 201 -6.64 -6.29 -8.66
C SER A 201 -7.67 -5.25 -9.11
N SER A 202 -8.82 -5.20 -8.43
CA SER A 202 -9.80 -4.11 -8.57
C SER A 202 -9.26 -2.76 -8.12
N GLU A 203 -8.23 -2.75 -7.26
CA GLU A 203 -7.51 -1.54 -6.83
C GLU A 203 -6.28 -1.25 -7.70
N GLY A 204 -6.01 -2.10 -8.69
CA GLY A 204 -4.83 -1.99 -9.54
C GLY A 204 -4.92 -0.81 -10.52
N ALA A 205 -3.86 -0.02 -10.59
CA ALA A 205 -3.80 1.15 -11.48
C ALA A 205 -4.05 0.80 -12.96
N CYS A 206 -3.61 -0.37 -13.43
CA CYS A 206 -3.86 -0.80 -14.80
C CYS A 206 -5.33 -1.20 -15.01
N ALA A 207 -5.93 -1.92 -14.07
CA ALA A 207 -7.35 -2.29 -14.15
C ALA A 207 -8.24 -1.04 -14.15
N ALA A 208 -7.98 -0.10 -13.24
CA ALA A 208 -8.69 1.18 -13.17
C ALA A 208 -8.56 1.97 -14.48
N TRP A 209 -7.34 2.13 -15.00
CA TRP A 209 -7.12 2.80 -16.28
C TRP A 209 -7.88 2.12 -17.42
N TYR A 210 -7.84 0.79 -17.50
CA TYR A 210 -8.52 0.04 -18.55
C TYR A 210 -10.04 0.26 -18.52
N GLN A 211 -10.62 0.30 -17.31
CA GLN A 211 -12.05 0.49 -17.09
C GLN A 211 -12.51 1.91 -17.46
N TYR A 212 -11.75 2.94 -17.09
CA TYR A 212 -12.19 4.33 -17.20
C TYR A 212 -11.60 5.11 -18.38
N ARG A 213 -10.69 4.52 -19.17
CA ARG A 213 -10.05 5.17 -20.35
C ARG A 213 -11.01 5.78 -21.37
N SER A 214 -12.25 5.30 -21.50
CA SER A 214 -13.21 5.90 -22.43
C SER A 214 -13.63 7.30 -22.01
N GLN A 215 -13.45 7.67 -20.74
CA GLN A 215 -13.71 9.00 -20.20
C GLN A 215 -12.49 9.94 -20.36
N GLU A 216 -11.31 9.43 -20.70
CA GLU A 216 -10.11 10.25 -20.98
C GLU A 216 -10.05 10.74 -22.44
N ASN A 217 -10.65 10.02 -23.39
CA ASN A 217 -10.64 10.38 -24.82
C ASN A 217 -11.65 11.47 -25.21
N GLU A 218 -12.38 12.04 -24.25
CA GLU A 218 -13.30 13.18 -24.45
C GLU A 218 -12.69 14.54 -24.05
N ALA A 219 -11.39 14.59 -23.74
CA ALA A 219 -10.64 15.81 -23.44
C ALA A 219 -9.63 16.17 -24.55
#